data_AF-G9B7D4-F1
#
_entry.id   AF-G9B7D4-F1
#
_cell.length_a   1.000
_cell.length_b   1.000
_cell.length_c   1.000
_cell.angle_alpha   90.00
_cell.angle_beta   90.00
_cell.angle_gamma   90.00
#
_symmetry.space_group_name_H-M   'P 1'
#
loop_
_entity.id
_entity.type
_entity.pdbx_description
1 polymer ?
#
loop_
_entity_poly.entity_id
_entity_poly.type
_entity_poly.pdbx_seq_one_letter_code
_entity_poly.pdbx_strand_id
1 'polypeptide(L)'
;VGGRVITYRKGPYLADLGAMIVTGLGGNPMTIISNKILMELAKVKQKCPLFESGGQTQIAKEKDEMVEREFNRLLEATSYMSHQLDLNFLSGKPVSLGEALELIIKLQEKQVKETKLEYLKSISKLQE
;
A
#
# COMPACT_ATOMS: atom_id res chain seq x y z
N VAL A 1 -25.91 -16.86 -13.95
CA VAL A 1 -24.72 -16.50 -14.76
C VAL A 1 -23.92 -15.44 -14.02
N GLY A 2 -22.62 -15.25 -14.30
CA GLY A 2 -21.79 -14.16 -13.72
C GLY A 2 -20.76 -14.58 -12.66
N GLY A 3 -21.07 -15.55 -11.79
CA GLY A 3 -20.10 -16.06 -10.80
C GLY A 3 -19.64 -14.97 -9.83
N ARG A 4 -18.38 -14.53 -9.92
CA ARG A 4 -17.82 -13.43 -9.12
C ARG A 4 -18.12 -12.03 -9.68
N VAL A 5 -18.90 -11.94 -10.76
CA VAL A 5 -19.49 -10.70 -11.27
C VAL A 5 -20.94 -10.66 -10.79
N ILE A 6 -21.18 -9.92 -9.70
CA ILE A 6 -22.45 -9.90 -8.98
C ILE A 6 -22.87 -8.45 -8.75
N THR A 7 -24.05 -8.10 -9.27
CA THR A 7 -24.65 -6.77 -9.12
C THR A 7 -25.93 -6.86 -8.32
N TYR A 8 -25.98 -6.15 -7.20
CA TYR A 8 -27.20 -5.89 -6.44
C TYR A 8 -28.08 -4.87 -7.16
N ARG A 9 -29.37 -5.14 -7.25
CA ARG A 9 -30.37 -4.24 -7.86
C ARG A 9 -31.62 -4.16 -6.99
N LYS A 10 -32.00 -2.95 -6.57
CA LYS A 10 -33.26 -2.69 -5.86
C LYS A 10 -33.80 -1.31 -6.25
N GLY A 11 -34.84 -1.27 -7.08
CA GLY A 11 -35.37 -0.02 -7.64
C GLY A 11 -34.27 0.73 -8.40
N PRO A 12 -34.00 2.01 -8.09
CA PRO A 12 -32.93 2.78 -8.73
C PRO A 12 -31.52 2.44 -8.19
N TYR A 13 -31.42 1.66 -7.11
CA TYR A 13 -30.14 1.37 -6.47
C TYR A 13 -29.44 0.22 -7.19
N LEU A 14 -28.19 0.48 -7.56
CA LEU A 14 -27.31 -0.45 -8.25
C LEU A 14 -25.96 -0.45 -7.54
N ALA A 15 -25.46 -1.63 -7.17
CA ALA A 15 -24.17 -1.78 -6.51
C ALA A 15 -23.53 -3.11 -6.86
N ASP A 16 -22.26 -3.11 -7.22
CA ASP A 16 -21.51 -4.34 -7.50
C ASP A 16 -20.91 -4.90 -6.21
N LEU A 17 -21.24 -6.15 -5.90
CA LEU A 17 -20.67 -6.91 -4.77
C LEU A 17 -19.44 -7.72 -5.19
N GLY A 18 -19.23 -7.86 -6.50
CA GLY A 18 -18.13 -8.57 -7.12
C GLY A 18 -17.18 -7.63 -7.86
N ALA A 19 -16.79 -8.02 -9.08
CA ALA A 19 -15.97 -7.15 -9.93
C ALA A 19 -16.68 -5.84 -10.28
N MET A 20 -16.02 -4.70 -10.03
CA MET A 20 -16.54 -3.36 -10.34
C MET A 20 -15.53 -2.43 -11.04
N ILE A 21 -14.24 -2.77 -11.03
CA ILE A 21 -13.16 -1.94 -11.60
C ILE A 21 -12.61 -2.56 -12.88
N VAL A 22 -12.47 -1.74 -13.92
CA VAL A 22 -11.67 -2.07 -15.11
C VAL A 22 -10.31 -1.40 -14.99
N THR A 23 -9.25 -2.19 -14.87
CA THR A 23 -7.88 -1.72 -14.61
C THR A 23 -7.21 -1.24 -15.91
N GLY A 24 -7.62 -0.07 -16.38
CA GLY A 24 -7.11 0.54 -17.62
C GLY A 24 -7.70 -0.07 -18.90
N LEU A 25 -7.68 0.71 -19.97
CA LEU A 25 -8.25 0.34 -21.28
C LEU A 25 -7.18 0.01 -22.33
N GLY A 26 -5.93 0.43 -22.11
CA GLY A 26 -4.81 0.13 -23.02
C GLY A 26 -4.47 -1.36 -23.00
N GLY A 27 -4.69 -2.05 -24.11
CA GLY A 27 -4.45 -3.50 -24.22
C GLY A 27 -5.45 -4.38 -23.45
N ASN A 28 -6.50 -3.80 -22.85
CA ASN A 28 -7.50 -4.55 -22.10
C ASN A 28 -8.64 -5.02 -23.02
N PRO A 29 -8.96 -6.33 -23.09
CA PRO A 29 -10.08 -6.82 -23.90
C PRO A 29 -11.44 -6.26 -23.45
N MET A 30 -11.57 -5.81 -22.21
CA MET A 30 -12.78 -5.13 -21.72
C MET A 30 -13.09 -3.85 -22.49
N THR A 31 -12.11 -3.22 -23.14
CA THR A 31 -12.33 -2.06 -24.01
C THR A 31 -13.22 -2.41 -25.19
N ILE A 32 -12.98 -3.55 -25.84
CA ILE A 32 -13.81 -4.00 -26.96
C ILE A 32 -15.21 -4.35 -26.46
N ILE A 33 -15.30 -5.04 -25.33
CA ILE A 33 -16.57 -5.44 -24.71
C ILE A 33 -17.39 -4.20 -24.32
N SER A 34 -16.78 -3.20 -23.67
CA SER A 34 -17.44 -1.97 -23.24
C SER A 34 -18.03 -1.12 -24.37
N ASN A 35 -17.53 -1.30 -25.60
CA ASN A 35 -18.10 -0.65 -26.79
C ASN A 35 -19.27 -1.44 -27.40
N LYS A 36 -19.38 -2.74 -27.09
CA LYS A 36 -20.42 -3.65 -27.61
C LYS A 36 -21.59 -3.80 -26.67
N ILE A 37 -21.34 -3.76 -25.37
CA ILE A 37 -22.36 -3.69 -24.33
C ILE A 37 -22.39 -2.27 -23.77
N LEU A 38 -23.57 -1.71 -23.51
CA LEU A 38 -23.78 -0.36 -22.98
C LEU A 38 -23.27 -0.24 -21.53
N MET A 39 -21.95 -0.37 -21.35
CA MET A 39 -21.27 -0.21 -20.07
C MET A 39 -20.93 1.26 -19.87
N GLU A 40 -21.39 1.81 -18.75
CA GLU A 40 -21.00 3.16 -18.33
C GLU A 40 -19.69 3.09 -17.55
N LEU A 41 -18.60 3.57 -18.17
CA LEU A 41 -17.29 3.64 -17.53
C LEU A 41 -17.05 5.05 -16.99
N ALA A 42 -16.87 5.14 -15.67
CA ALA A 42 -16.50 6.38 -14.99
C ALA A 42 -15.05 6.29 -14.48
N LYS A 43 -14.27 7.37 -14.68
CA LYS A 43 -12.90 7.43 -14.16
C LYS A 43 -12.92 7.61 -12.65
N VAL A 44 -12.21 6.74 -11.93
CA VAL A 44 -12.02 6.85 -10.48
C VAL A 44 -11.11 8.05 -10.16
N LYS A 45 -11.61 8.98 -9.35
CA LYS A 45 -10.82 10.11 -8.82
C LYS A 45 -9.80 9.56 -7.81
N GLN A 46 -8.56 10.03 -7.92
CA GLN A 46 -7.46 9.52 -7.08
C GLN A 46 -7.42 10.15 -5.69
N LYS A 47 -8.10 11.28 -5.47
CA LYS A 47 -8.17 11.90 -4.15
C LYS A 47 -8.91 10.99 -3.18
N CYS A 48 -8.20 10.43 -2.20
CA CYS A 48 -8.72 9.54 -1.17
C CYS A 48 -8.40 10.11 0.22
N PRO A 49 -9.29 10.93 0.82
CA PRO A 49 -9.05 11.49 2.14
C PRO A 49 -9.14 10.42 3.24
N LEU A 50 -8.17 10.39 4.14
CA LEU A 50 -8.15 9.49 5.30
C LEU A 50 -8.74 10.16 6.55
N PHE A 51 -9.41 9.37 7.38
CA PHE A 51 -10.01 9.80 8.64
C PHE A 51 -9.52 8.90 9.77
N GLU A 52 -9.30 9.48 10.96
CA GLU A 52 -8.96 8.70 12.15
C GLU A 52 -10.15 7.85 12.63
N SER A 53 -9.92 6.85 13.49
CA SER A 53 -10.95 5.94 13.99
C SER A 53 -12.14 6.63 14.67
N GLY A 54 -11.95 7.86 15.14
CA GLY A 54 -13.02 8.70 15.70
C GLY A 54 -13.90 9.41 14.65
N GLY A 55 -13.54 9.35 13.36
CA GLY A 55 -14.29 9.87 12.22
C GLY A 55 -14.42 11.39 12.12
N GLN A 56 -14.08 12.13 13.18
CA GLN A 56 -14.32 13.57 13.28
C GLN A 56 -13.24 14.41 12.59
N THR A 57 -12.01 13.90 12.50
CA THR A 57 -10.87 14.66 11.99
C THR A 57 -10.26 13.94 10.80
N GLN A 58 -10.24 14.65 9.66
CA GLN A 58 -9.48 14.23 8.49
C GLN A 58 -7.98 14.30 8.81
N ILE A 59 -7.22 13.30 8.39
CA ILE A 59 -5.76 13.30 8.54
C ILE A 59 -5.18 14.48 7.74
N ALA A 60 -4.25 15.20 8.36
CA ALA A 60 -3.54 16.30 7.70
C ALA A 60 -2.78 15.79 6.48
N LYS A 61 -2.88 16.55 5.37
CA LYS A 61 -2.27 16.19 4.09
C LYS A 61 -0.76 15.91 4.19
N GLU A 62 -0.04 16.69 5.00
CA GLU A 62 1.40 16.49 5.21
C GLU A 62 1.71 15.11 5.83
N LYS A 63 0.91 14.68 6.82
CA LYS A 63 1.07 13.37 7.46
C LYS A 63 0.69 12.24 6.51
N ASP A 64 -0.39 12.41 5.74
CA ASP A 64 -0.84 11.46 4.72
C ASP A 64 0.26 11.22 3.68
N GLU A 65 0.78 12.28 3.06
CA GLU A 65 1.86 12.20 2.07
C GLU A 65 3.17 11.66 2.67
N MET A 66 3.50 12.00 3.92
CA MET A 66 4.69 11.49 4.61
C MET A 66 4.63 9.98 4.81
N VAL A 67 3.49 9.47 5.29
CA VAL A 67 3.30 8.04 5.54
C VAL A 67 3.22 7.26 4.23
N GLU A 68 2.55 7.80 3.21
CA GLU A 68 2.50 7.19 1.88
C GLU A 68 3.90 7.04 1.27
N ARG A 69 4.75 8.07 1.38
CA ARG A 69 6.15 7.97 0.92
C ARG A 69 6.92 6.89 1.66
N GLU A 70 6.80 6.82 2.98
CA GLU A 70 7.53 5.81 3.75
C GLU A 70 7.00 4.39 3.49
N PHE A 71 5.69 4.24 3.28
CA PHE A 71 5.09 2.96 2.86
C PHE A 71 5.68 2.47 1.54
N ASN A 72 5.77 3.33 0.52
CA ASN A 72 6.36 2.98 -0.77
C ASN A 72 7.86 2.66 -0.65
N ARG A 73 8.60 3.42 0.17
CA ARG A 73 10.03 3.17 0.45
C ARG A 73 10.25 1.82 1.14
N LEU A 74 9.36 1.42 2.05
CA LEU A 74 9.40 0.09 2.66
C LEU A 74 9.16 -1.02 1.63
N LEU A 75 8.20 -0.84 0.72
CA LEU A 75 7.96 -1.80 -0.37
C LEU A 75 9.18 -1.93 -1.30
N GLU A 76 9.81 -0.82 -1.68
CA GLU A 76 11.04 -0.84 -2.46
C GLU A 76 12.17 -1.59 -1.73
N ALA A 77 12.31 -1.38 -0.42
CA ALA A 77 13.30 -2.09 0.40
C ALA A 77 13.00 -3.59 0.49
N THR A 78 11.73 -4.02 0.58
CA THR A 78 11.38 -5.46 0.50
C THR A 78 11.72 -6.05 -0.86
N SER A 79 11.52 -5.29 -1.94
CA SER A 79 11.90 -5.70 -3.29
C SER A 79 13.41 -5.86 -3.42
N TYR A 80 14.19 -4.92 -2.84
CA TYR A 80 15.65 -5.02 -2.78
C TYR A 80 16.09 -6.26 -2.00
N MET A 81 15.52 -6.51 -0.82
CA MET A 81 15.84 -7.71 -0.04
C MET A 81 15.57 -9.02 -0.80
N SER A 82 14.46 -9.08 -1.53
CA SER A 82 14.08 -10.28 -2.28
C SER A 82 14.97 -10.48 -3.52
N HIS A 83 15.17 -9.44 -4.34
CA HIS A 83 15.83 -9.58 -5.64
C HIS A 83 17.34 -9.41 -5.61
N GLN A 84 17.87 -8.62 -4.67
CA GLN A 84 19.31 -8.29 -4.61
C GLN A 84 20.04 -9.09 -3.54
N LEU A 85 19.38 -9.36 -2.40
CA LEU A 85 19.98 -10.11 -1.30
C LEU A 85 19.55 -11.59 -1.26
N ASP A 86 18.61 -11.99 -2.13
CA ASP A 86 18.03 -13.34 -2.19
C ASP A 86 17.51 -13.85 -0.83
N LEU A 87 16.98 -12.93 0.00
CA LEU A 87 16.40 -13.24 1.31
C LEU A 87 14.96 -13.73 1.17
N ASN A 88 14.78 -14.79 0.39
CA ASN A 88 13.48 -15.36 0.06
C ASN A 88 13.11 -16.54 0.97
N PHE A 89 14.07 -17.06 1.76
CA PHE A 89 13.86 -18.17 2.68
C PHE A 89 14.43 -17.87 4.06
N LEU A 90 13.65 -18.14 5.10
CA LEU A 90 14.07 -18.08 6.50
C LEU A 90 13.75 -19.41 7.17
N SER A 91 14.77 -20.06 7.73
CA SER A 91 14.61 -21.36 8.42
C SER A 91 13.91 -22.42 7.56
N GLY A 92 14.19 -22.45 6.26
CA GLY A 92 13.61 -23.40 5.30
C GLY A 92 12.17 -23.10 4.86
N LYS A 93 11.58 -21.97 5.28
CA LYS A 93 10.25 -21.52 4.83
C LYS A 93 10.37 -20.28 3.93
N PRO A 94 9.53 -20.15 2.89
CA PRO A 94 9.50 -18.95 2.06
C PRO A 94 9.05 -17.76 2.91
N VAL A 95 9.70 -16.63 2.74
CA VAL A 95 9.39 -15.38 3.44
C VAL A 95 8.20 -14.71 2.77
N SER A 96 7.19 -14.35 3.57
CA SER A 96 6.06 -13.56 3.09
C SER A 96 6.38 -12.06 3.06
N LEU A 97 5.62 -11.29 2.26
CA LEU A 97 5.76 -9.83 2.22
C LEU A 97 5.55 -9.20 3.61
N GLY A 98 4.63 -9.73 4.41
CA GLY A 98 4.39 -9.25 5.77
C GLY A 98 5.60 -9.43 6.69
N GLU A 99 6.24 -10.60 6.64
CA GLU A 99 7.46 -10.87 7.42
C GLU A 99 8.64 -10.01 6.96
N ALA A 100 8.78 -9.80 5.64
CA ALA A 100 9.80 -8.93 5.08
C ALA A 100 9.61 -7.48 5.55
N LEU A 101 8.38 -6.95 5.49
CA LEU A 101 8.06 -5.60 5.97
C LEU A 101 8.38 -5.46 7.46
N GLU A 102 7.97 -6.42 8.29
CA GLU A 102 8.23 -6.38 9.73
C GLU A 102 9.73 -6.38 10.05
N LEU A 103 10.53 -7.18 9.33
CA LEU A 103 11.98 -7.21 9.48
C LEU A 103 12.60 -5.85 9.12
N ILE A 104 12.18 -5.23 8.00
CA ILE A 104 12.70 -3.91 7.60
C ILE A 104 12.34 -2.85 8.62
N ILE A 105 11.10 -2.84 9.11
CA ILE A 105 10.67 -1.89 10.13
C ILE A 105 11.55 -2.03 11.39
N LYS A 106 11.79 -3.25 11.86
CA LYS A 106 12.68 -3.52 13.00
C LYS A 106 14.11 -3.04 12.74
N LEU A 107 14.62 -3.20 11.52
CA LEU A 107 15.95 -2.69 11.14
C LEU A 107 16.01 -1.16 11.14
N GLN A 108 14.98 -0.48 10.62
CA GLN A 108 14.87 0.98 10.67
C GLN A 108 14.79 1.49 12.12
N GLU A 109 13.98 0.87 12.97
CA GLU A 109 13.90 1.20 14.39
C GLU A 109 15.23 1.00 15.12
N LYS A 110 15.95 -0.08 14.78
CA LYS A 110 17.29 -0.33 15.31
C LYS A 110 18.25 0.77 14.89
N GLN A 111 18.27 1.16 13.61
CA GLN A 111 19.12 2.23 13.10
C GLN A 111 18.86 3.56 13.82
N VAL A 112 17.59 3.93 14.04
CA VAL A 112 17.22 5.14 14.79
C VAL A 112 17.78 5.12 16.21
N LYS A 113 17.71 3.97 16.90
CA LYS A 113 18.27 3.80 18.26
C LYS A 113 19.79 3.93 18.25
N GLU A 114 20.47 3.35 17.27
CA GLU A 114 21.94 3.41 17.11
C GLU A 114 22.41 4.84 16.87
N THR A 115 21.79 5.58 15.93
CA THR A 115 22.12 6.99 15.66
C THR A 115 21.91 7.87 16.89
N LYS A 116 20.82 7.66 17.65
CA LYS A 116 20.60 8.39 18.91
C LYS A 116 21.70 8.13 19.93
N LEU A 117 22.15 6.88 20.03
CA LEU A 117 23.20 6.49 20.95
C LEU A 117 24.57 7.07 20.56
N GLU A 118 24.88 7.12 19.27
CA GLU A 118 26.08 7.78 18.74
C GLU A 118 26.09 9.28 19.05
N TYR A 119 24.96 9.96 18.87
CA TYR A 119 24.80 11.37 19.22
C TYR A 119 25.01 11.64 20.72
N LEU A 120 24.48 10.79 21.60
CA LEU A 120 24.69 10.95 23.04
C LEU A 120 26.16 10.71 23.42
N LYS A 121 26.82 9.72 22.79
CA LYS A 121 28.25 9.47 23.00
C LYS A 121 29.11 10.65 22.54
N SER A 122 28.77 11.32 21.44
CA SER A 122 29.53 12.49 20.98
C SER A 122 29.40 13.66 21.93
N ILE A 123 28.21 13.90 22.49
CA ILE A 123 28.02 14.93 23.54
C ILE A 123 28.83 14.59 24.78
N SER A 124 28.79 13.34 25.25
CA SER A 124 29.54 12.92 26.45
C SER A 124 31.04 13.17 26.30
N LYS A 125 31.60 12.88 25.12
CA LYS A 125 33.03 13.13 24.83
C LYS A 125 33.40 14.61 24.76
N LEU A 126 32.45 15.50 24.50
CA LEU A 126 32.67 16.95 24.49
C LEU A 126 32.58 17.56 25.90
N GLN A 127 32.06 16.79 26.87
CA GLN A 127 31.91 17.22 28.26
C GLN A 127 33.05 16.72 29.17
N GLU A 128 33.86 15.77 28.70
CA GLU A 128 35.13 15.35 29.29
C GLU A 128 36.28 16.24 28.82
#